data_AF-A0A3M1ELG0-F1
#
_entry.id   AF-A0A3M1ELG0-F1
#
_cell.length_a   1.000
_cell.length_b   1.000
_cell.length_c   1.000
_cell.angle_alpha   90.00
_cell.angle_beta   90.00
_cell.angle_gamma   90.00
#
_symmetry.space_group_name_H-M   'P 1'
#
loop_
_entity.id
_entity.type
_entity.pdbx_description
1 polymer ?
#
loop_
_entity_poly.entity_id
_entity_poly.type
_entity_poly.pdbx_seq_one_letter_code
_entity_poly.pdbx_strand_id
1 'polypeptide(L)'
;MNHRERALAVLNYEDTDRLPIVHFGFWGETIQKWQREGHLTEEEARTGGDSNVIGRKLGFDINWNHCTSLPTGLQPGIPSKVLEELPDGTRKVLNGNGAVILQKSGATGIPPEVDHLLKDRASWEEHFLPRLQFDERRIKSMSPERLDYL
;
A
#
# COMPACT_ATOMS: atom_id res chain seq x y z
N MET A 1 24.44 2.03 -17.81
CA MET A 1 23.45 2.87 -17.09
C MET A 1 23.23 2.31 -15.69
N ASN A 2 22.90 3.14 -14.70
CA ASN A 2 22.44 2.67 -13.38
C ASN A 2 20.93 2.32 -13.40
N HIS A 3 20.40 1.73 -12.33
CA HIS A 3 18.98 1.30 -12.31
C HIS A 3 17.99 2.46 -12.44
N ARG A 4 18.32 3.63 -11.89
CA ARG A 4 17.48 4.84 -12.02
C ARG A 4 17.45 5.34 -13.46
N GLU A 5 18.60 5.41 -14.11
CA GLU A 5 18.74 5.79 -15.53
C GLU A 5 17.96 4.82 -16.43
N ARG A 6 18.09 3.51 -16.20
CA ARG A 6 17.33 2.50 -16.96
C ARG A 6 15.82 2.67 -16.78
N ALA A 7 15.36 2.84 -15.54
CA ALA A 7 13.94 3.04 -15.26
C ALA A 7 13.40 4.30 -15.95
N LEU A 8 14.15 5.41 -15.90
CA LEU A 8 13.75 6.65 -16.58
C LEU A 8 13.75 6.51 -18.10
N ALA A 9 14.77 5.89 -18.69
CA ALA A 9 14.84 5.68 -20.14
C ALA A 9 13.63 4.86 -20.63
N VAL A 10 13.31 3.75 -19.95
CA VAL A 10 12.15 2.92 -20.27
C VAL A 10 10.84 3.70 -20.18
N LEU A 11 10.65 4.50 -19.13
CA LEU A 11 9.43 5.31 -18.96
C LEU A 11 9.31 6.46 -19.97
N ASN A 12 10.42 6.90 -20.55
CA ASN A 12 10.46 7.98 -21.56
C ASN A 12 10.63 7.47 -23.00
N TYR A 13 10.53 6.15 -23.23
CA TYR A 13 10.70 5.53 -24.54
C TYR A 13 12.08 5.80 -25.18
N GLU A 14 13.13 5.87 -24.36
CA GLU A 14 14.52 6.04 -24.78
C GLU A 14 15.25 4.69 -24.85
N ASP A 15 16.43 4.67 -25.49
CA ASP A 15 17.30 3.50 -25.54
C ASP A 15 17.82 3.15 -24.13
N THR A 16 17.90 1.84 -23.84
CA THR A 16 18.47 1.32 -22.59
C THR A 16 19.43 0.17 -22.87
N ASP A 17 20.47 0.03 -22.04
CA ASP A 17 21.45 -1.07 -22.15
C ASP A 17 20.82 -2.45 -21.88
N ARG A 18 19.77 -2.49 -21.06
CA ARG A 18 18.86 -3.63 -20.81
C ARG A 18 17.59 -3.18 -20.07
N LEU A 19 16.58 -4.03 -20.05
CA LEU A 19 15.42 -3.83 -19.17
C LEU A 19 15.79 -4.14 -17.71
N PRO A 20 15.35 -3.32 -16.73
CA PRO A 20 15.48 -3.65 -15.33
C PRO A 20 14.45 -4.72 -14.92
N ILE A 21 14.86 -5.67 -14.08
CA ILE A 21 13.98 -6.67 -13.47
C ILE A 21 13.53 -6.13 -12.11
N VAL A 22 12.26 -5.80 -11.98
CA VAL A 22 11.72 -5.10 -10.80
C VAL A 22 10.65 -5.92 -10.09
N HIS A 23 10.47 -5.69 -8.80
CA HIS A 23 9.38 -6.27 -7.98
C HIS A 23 8.69 -5.21 -7.13
N PHE A 24 7.51 -5.52 -6.60
CA PHE A 24 6.66 -4.60 -5.81
C PHE A 24 6.58 -4.98 -4.33
N GLY A 25 7.57 -5.73 -3.86
CA GLY A 25 7.56 -6.39 -2.56
C GLY A 25 7.02 -7.83 -2.62
N PHE A 26 6.96 -8.48 -1.46
CA PHE A 26 6.59 -9.88 -1.30
C PHE A 26 5.45 -10.00 -0.28
N TRP A 27 4.58 -10.98 -0.48
CA TRP A 27 3.49 -11.26 0.47
C TRP A 27 4.05 -11.75 1.81
N GLY A 28 3.44 -11.32 2.91
CA GLY A 28 3.86 -11.73 4.25
C GLY A 28 3.79 -13.25 4.44
N GLU A 29 2.78 -13.89 3.87
CA GLU A 29 2.60 -15.34 3.85
C GLU A 29 3.74 -16.05 3.11
N THR A 30 4.22 -15.46 2.00
CA THR A 30 5.36 -15.99 1.24
C THR A 30 6.66 -15.88 2.04
N ILE A 31 6.89 -14.74 2.68
CA ILE A 31 8.07 -14.53 3.54
C ILE A 31 8.07 -15.54 4.71
N GLN A 32 6.93 -15.72 5.38
CA GLN A 32 6.78 -16.69 6.46
C GLN A 32 7.00 -18.13 5.98
N LYS A 33 6.52 -18.46 4.77
CA LYS A 33 6.76 -19.77 4.17
C LYS A 33 8.25 -19.99 3.93
N TRP A 34 8.94 -19.06 3.27
CA TRP A 34 10.37 -19.16 2.99
C TRP A 34 11.23 -19.21 4.25
N GLN A 35 10.82 -18.53 5.32
CA GLN A 35 11.46 -18.65 6.63
C GLN A 35 11.30 -20.07 7.20
N ARG A 36 10.08 -20.63 7.19
CA ARG A 36 9.83 -22.01 7.66
C ARG A 36 10.60 -23.07 6.86
N GLU A 37 10.81 -22.81 5.57
CA GLU A 37 11.59 -23.68 4.67
C GLU A 37 13.11 -23.49 4.83
N GLY A 38 13.55 -22.54 5.67
CA GLY A 38 14.97 -22.27 5.94
C GLY A 38 15.68 -21.44 4.87
N HIS A 39 14.94 -20.79 3.96
CA HIS A 39 15.50 -19.91 2.93
C HIS A 39 15.82 -18.49 3.43
N LEU A 40 15.15 -18.08 4.53
CA LEU A 40 15.33 -16.78 5.16
C LEU A 40 15.66 -16.96 6.64
N THR A 41 16.60 -16.17 7.13
CA THR A 41 16.82 -15.99 8.58
C THR A 41 15.64 -15.28 9.23
N GLU A 42 15.53 -15.40 10.56
CA GLU A 42 14.51 -14.67 11.31
C GLU A 42 14.61 -13.16 11.11
N GLU A 43 15.83 -12.61 11.02
CA GLU A 43 16.03 -11.18 10.78
C GLU A 43 15.59 -10.74 9.38
N GLU A 44 15.90 -11.54 8.36
CA GLU A 44 15.44 -11.28 6.98
C GLU A 44 13.92 -11.37 6.86
N ALA A 45 13.26 -12.21 7.65
CA ALA A 45 11.80 -12.29 7.70
C ALA A 45 11.17 -11.14 8.52
N ARG A 46 11.78 -10.78 9.67
CA ARG A 46 11.27 -9.79 10.64
C ARG A 46 11.33 -8.36 10.14
N THR A 47 12.34 -7.99 9.37
CA THR A 47 12.45 -6.68 8.71
C THR A 47 11.37 -6.44 7.63
N GLY A 48 10.31 -7.27 7.61
CA GLY A 48 9.25 -7.29 6.61
C GLY A 48 9.75 -7.79 5.26
N GLY A 49 10.91 -8.46 5.25
CA GLY A 49 11.78 -8.53 4.10
C GLY A 49 12.09 -7.11 3.64
N ASP A 50 13.23 -6.53 4.04
CA ASP A 50 13.83 -5.47 3.21
C ASP A 50 13.84 -6.06 1.80
N SER A 51 12.90 -5.58 0.99
CA SER A 51 12.54 -6.28 -0.23
C SER A 51 13.73 -6.24 -1.20
N ASN A 52 14.71 -5.36 -0.94
CA ASN A 52 16.00 -5.36 -1.60
C ASN A 52 16.88 -6.56 -1.20
N VAL A 53 16.88 -7.03 0.07
CA VAL A 53 17.62 -8.24 0.48
C VAL A 53 17.06 -9.48 -0.21
N ILE A 54 15.75 -9.70 -0.11
CA ILE A 54 15.09 -10.83 -0.76
C ILE A 54 15.18 -10.69 -2.29
N GLY A 55 14.96 -9.48 -2.80
CA GLY A 55 15.07 -9.16 -4.22
C GLY A 55 16.44 -9.50 -4.78
N ARG A 56 17.53 -9.13 -4.09
CA ARG A 56 18.90 -9.48 -4.48
C ARG A 56 19.13 -10.99 -4.52
N LYS A 57 18.63 -11.76 -3.55
CA LYS A 57 18.74 -13.24 -3.56
C LYS A 57 18.06 -13.87 -4.78
N LEU A 58 16.97 -13.27 -5.24
CA LEU A 58 16.19 -13.72 -6.39
C LEU A 58 16.68 -13.13 -7.73
N GLY A 59 17.68 -12.24 -7.70
CA GLY A 59 18.23 -11.61 -8.90
C GLY A 59 17.42 -10.42 -9.43
N PHE A 60 16.56 -9.81 -8.61
CA PHE A 60 15.93 -8.54 -8.94
C PHE A 60 16.93 -7.38 -8.84
N ASP A 61 16.76 -6.40 -9.72
CA ASP A 61 17.57 -5.19 -9.76
C ASP A 61 17.15 -4.18 -8.70
N ILE A 62 15.84 -3.90 -8.58
CA ILE A 62 15.28 -2.89 -7.68
C ILE A 62 13.86 -3.25 -7.20
N ASN A 63 13.54 -2.83 -5.97
CA ASN A 63 12.16 -2.72 -5.51
C ASN A 63 11.53 -1.44 -6.06
N TRP A 64 10.46 -1.58 -6.85
CA TRP A 64 9.71 -0.44 -7.39
C TRP A 64 8.90 0.29 -6.32
N ASN A 65 8.53 -0.40 -5.23
CA ASN A 65 7.70 0.15 -4.16
C ASN A 65 8.53 0.91 -3.09
N HIS A 66 9.65 1.54 -3.47
CA HIS A 66 10.45 2.37 -2.58
C HIS A 66 9.93 3.81 -2.53
N CYS A 67 8.62 3.97 -2.31
CA CYS A 67 7.95 5.26 -2.25
C CYS A 67 7.81 5.74 -0.80
N THR A 68 8.22 6.97 -0.53
CA THR A 68 7.85 7.65 0.73
C THR A 68 6.40 8.12 0.61
N SER A 69 5.50 7.52 1.39
CA SER A 69 4.11 7.95 1.44
C SER A 69 3.90 8.93 2.60
N LEU A 70 3.43 10.14 2.27
CA LEU A 70 2.84 11.04 3.25
C LEU A 70 1.46 10.51 3.65
N PRO A 71 1.02 10.67 4.92
CA PRO A 71 -0.32 10.27 5.31
C PRO A 71 -1.34 11.27 4.75
N THR A 72 -1.78 11.01 3.52
CA THR A 72 -2.73 11.83 2.75
C THR A 72 -4.19 11.40 2.90
N GLY A 73 -4.46 10.30 3.61
CA GLY A 73 -5.81 9.81 3.88
C GLY A 73 -6.65 10.71 4.79
N LEU A 74 -7.89 10.30 5.05
CA LEU A 74 -8.79 11.00 5.96
C LEU A 74 -8.30 10.92 7.40
N GLN A 75 -8.30 12.06 8.11
CA GLN A 75 -7.87 12.11 9.51
C GLN A 75 -8.87 12.90 10.41
N PRO A 76 -9.50 12.25 11.40
CA PRO A 76 -9.58 10.79 11.56
C PRO A 76 -10.32 10.17 10.36
N GLY A 77 -10.13 8.88 10.12
CA GLY A 77 -10.95 8.13 9.17
C GLY A 77 -12.44 8.22 9.53
N ILE A 78 -13.31 7.98 8.55
CA ILE A 78 -14.74 7.84 8.80
C ILE A 78 -14.97 6.58 9.66
N PRO A 79 -15.79 6.64 10.74
CA PRO A 79 -16.04 5.46 11.55
C PRO A 79 -16.59 4.30 10.71
N SER A 80 -15.87 3.17 10.71
CA SER A 80 -16.28 1.99 9.96
C SER A 80 -17.56 1.38 10.55
N LYS A 81 -18.47 0.94 9.68
CA LYS A 81 -19.76 0.36 10.10
C LYS A 81 -20.22 -0.74 9.15
N VAL A 82 -20.63 -1.88 9.71
CA VAL A 82 -21.37 -2.91 8.96
C VAL A 82 -22.78 -2.39 8.69
N LEU A 83 -23.15 -2.30 7.41
CA LEU A 83 -24.47 -1.83 6.97
C LEU A 83 -25.44 -3.01 6.82
N GLU A 84 -24.94 -4.15 6.33
CA GLU A 84 -25.75 -5.34 6.05
C GLU A 84 -24.85 -6.59 6.06
N GLU A 85 -25.36 -7.71 6.59
CA GLU A 85 -24.77 -9.04 6.39
C GLU A 85 -25.64 -9.82 5.40
N LEU A 86 -25.03 -10.29 4.31
CA LEU A 86 -25.69 -11.04 3.25
C LEU A 86 -25.79 -12.53 3.62
N PRO A 87 -26.74 -13.29 3.01
CA PRO A 87 -26.93 -14.71 3.34
C PRO A 87 -25.70 -15.61 3.14
N ASP A 88 -24.76 -15.22 2.28
CA ASP A 88 -23.51 -15.95 2.02
C ASP A 88 -22.37 -15.60 3.00
N GLY A 89 -22.66 -14.78 4.01
CA GLY A 89 -21.69 -14.28 4.99
C GLY A 89 -20.85 -13.09 4.50
N THR A 90 -21.11 -12.58 3.29
CA THR A 90 -20.49 -11.32 2.82
C THR A 90 -21.09 -10.13 3.57
N ARG A 91 -20.27 -9.17 3.96
CA ARG A 91 -20.69 -7.97 4.70
C ARG A 91 -20.58 -6.72 3.83
N LYS A 92 -21.64 -5.93 3.74
CA LYS A 92 -21.56 -4.55 3.24
C LYS A 92 -21.04 -3.66 4.36
N VAL A 93 -19.91 -3.01 4.14
CA VAL A 93 -19.21 -2.23 5.17
C VAL A 93 -18.93 -0.83 4.63
N LEU A 94 -19.38 0.20 5.34
CA LEU A 94 -18.85 1.55 5.18
C LEU A 94 -17.43 1.57 5.78
N ASN A 95 -16.41 1.77 4.96
CA ASN A 95 -15.02 1.75 5.39
C ASN A 95 -14.51 3.12 5.86
N GLY A 96 -13.26 3.15 6.32
CA GLY A 96 -12.58 4.36 6.82
C GLY A 96 -12.43 5.50 5.81
N ASN A 97 -12.59 5.22 4.52
CA ASN A 97 -12.46 6.17 3.43
C ASN A 97 -13.83 6.68 2.93
N GLY A 98 -14.93 6.23 3.54
CA GLY A 98 -16.28 6.63 3.13
C GLY A 98 -16.84 5.83 1.96
N ALA A 99 -16.20 4.73 1.56
CA ALA A 99 -16.71 3.81 0.54
C ALA A 99 -17.47 2.65 1.20
N VAL A 100 -18.56 2.20 0.57
CA VAL A 100 -19.28 0.99 0.94
C VAL A 100 -18.71 -0.16 0.12
N ILE A 101 -18.13 -1.13 0.82
CA ILE A 101 -17.43 -2.26 0.21
C ILE A 101 -18.08 -3.60 0.58
N LEU A 102 -17.88 -4.61 -0.28
CA LEU A 102 -18.23 -6.00 0.01
C LEU A 102 -17.04 -6.72 0.63
N GLN A 103 -17.11 -6.97 1.93
CA GLN A 103 -16.09 -7.67 2.68
C GLN A 103 -16.47 -9.14 2.90
N LYS A 104 -15.63 -10.06 2.43
CA LYS A 104 -15.78 -11.50 2.66
C LYS A 104 -14.67 -12.01 3.57
N SER A 105 -15.02 -12.86 4.54
CA SER A 105 -14.03 -13.46 5.44
C SER A 105 -12.98 -14.27 4.68
N GLY A 106 -11.70 -14.06 5.00
CA GLY A 106 -10.57 -14.74 4.35
C GLY A 106 -10.17 -14.18 2.99
N ALA A 107 -10.89 -13.20 2.43
CA ALA A 107 -10.47 -12.52 1.21
C ALA A 107 -9.38 -11.47 1.53
N THR A 108 -8.25 -11.53 0.82
CA THR A 108 -7.12 -10.60 0.96
C THR A 108 -7.03 -9.58 -0.18
N GLY A 109 -7.84 -9.74 -1.23
CA GLY A 109 -7.90 -8.82 -2.36
C GLY A 109 -8.61 -7.51 -2.05
N ILE A 110 -8.52 -6.56 -2.98
CA ILE A 110 -9.26 -5.29 -2.91
C ILE A 110 -10.76 -5.62 -2.97
N PRO A 111 -11.55 -5.26 -1.93
CA PRO A 111 -12.97 -5.57 -1.91
C PRO A 111 -13.72 -4.72 -2.95
N PRO A 112 -14.76 -5.26 -3.62
CA PRO A 112 -15.60 -4.47 -4.51
C PRO A 112 -16.25 -3.30 -3.78
N GLU A 113 -16.15 -2.10 -4.34
CA GLU A 113 -16.97 -0.96 -3.94
C GLU A 113 -18.35 -1.04 -4.59
N VAL A 114 -19.40 -0.81 -3.80
CA VAL A 114 -20.79 -0.85 -4.25
C VAL A 114 -21.54 0.46 -4.02
N ASP A 115 -21.01 1.34 -3.17
CA ASP A 115 -21.53 2.69 -2.91
C ASP A 115 -20.46 3.55 -2.21
N HIS A 116 -20.74 4.83 -1.94
CA HIS A 116 -19.84 5.74 -1.21
C HIS A 116 -20.60 6.97 -0.70
N LEU A 117 -20.05 7.64 0.31
CA LEU A 117 -20.65 8.86 0.87
C LEU A 117 -20.49 10.10 -0.02
N LEU A 118 -19.44 10.18 -0.84
CA LEU A 118 -19.18 11.35 -1.69
C LEU A 118 -20.11 11.40 -2.90
N LYS A 119 -21.25 12.09 -2.78
CA LYS A 119 -22.26 12.20 -3.87
C LYS A 119 -22.25 13.55 -4.56
N ASP A 120 -21.90 14.58 -3.82
CA ASP A 120 -22.04 15.96 -4.22
C ASP A 120 -21.16 16.86 -3.33
N ARG A 121 -21.33 18.17 -3.50
CA ARG A 121 -20.61 19.15 -2.69
C ARG A 121 -20.99 19.10 -1.22
N ALA A 122 -22.26 18.90 -0.89
CA ALA A 122 -22.73 18.91 0.49
C ALA A 122 -22.12 17.74 1.28
N SER A 123 -22.19 16.52 0.72
CA SER A 123 -21.54 15.34 1.29
C SER A 123 -20.02 15.46 1.40
N TRP A 124 -19.37 16.17 0.47
CA TRP A 124 -17.94 16.51 0.60
C TRP A 124 -17.66 17.42 1.80
N GLU A 125 -18.41 18.52 1.93
CA GLU A 125 -18.24 19.49 3.01
C GLU A 125 -18.54 18.86 4.38
N GLU A 126 -19.52 17.96 4.44
CA GLU A 126 -19.90 17.26 5.68
C GLU A 126 -18.87 16.18 6.07
N HIS A 127 -18.52 15.29 5.13
CA HIS A 127 -17.79 14.07 5.48
C HIS A 127 -16.28 14.16 5.21
N PHE A 128 -15.83 14.97 4.26
CA PHE A 128 -14.44 14.91 3.77
C PHE A 128 -13.65 16.16 4.14
N LEU A 129 -14.20 17.35 3.94
CA LEU A 129 -13.53 18.62 4.22
C LEU A 129 -12.93 18.67 5.65
N PRO A 130 -13.65 18.29 6.73
CA PRO A 130 -13.09 18.36 8.07
C PRO A 130 -11.91 17.40 8.30
N ARG A 131 -11.79 16.35 7.48
CA ARG A 131 -10.80 15.27 7.60
C ARG A 131 -9.60 15.43 6.65
N LEU A 132 -9.71 16.34 5.69
CA LEU A 132 -8.70 16.62 4.67
C LEU A 132 -8.00 17.96 4.91
N GLN A 133 -7.85 18.36 6.17
CA GLN A 133 -7.11 19.56 6.53
C GLN A 133 -5.61 19.27 6.69
N PHE A 134 -4.78 20.26 6.34
CA PHE A 134 -3.35 20.21 6.64
C PHE A 134 -3.13 20.22 8.16
N ASP A 135 -2.19 19.40 8.62
CA ASP A 135 -1.76 19.35 10.02
C ASP A 135 -0.31 18.84 10.06
N GLU A 136 0.62 19.62 10.61
CA GLU A 136 2.04 19.24 10.70
C GLU A 136 2.27 17.94 11.46
N ARG A 137 1.37 17.57 12.39
CA ARG A 137 1.48 16.32 13.14
C ARG A 137 1.40 15.10 12.22
N ARG A 138 0.76 15.25 11.04
CA ARG A 138 0.71 14.23 9.98
C ARG A 138 2.08 13.94 9.41
N ILE A 139 2.97 14.93 9.37
CA ILE A 139 4.33 14.75 8.85
C ILE A 139 5.24 14.15 9.95
N LYS A 140 5.11 14.66 11.18
CA LYS A 140 5.95 14.26 12.33
C LYS A 140 5.69 12.84 12.85
N SER A 141 4.57 12.21 12.47
CA SER A 141 4.28 10.79 12.78
C SER A 141 4.98 9.80 11.84
N MET A 142 5.72 10.27 10.83
CA MET A 142 6.52 9.41 9.96
C MET A 142 7.79 8.97 10.67
N SER A 143 8.22 7.72 10.47
CA SER A 143 9.46 7.24 11.10
C SER A 143 10.67 8.02 10.55
N PRO A 144 11.69 8.29 11.38
CA PRO A 144 12.88 9.06 10.97
C PRO A 144 13.55 8.49 9.72
N GLU A 145 13.56 7.16 9.52
CA GLU A 145 14.17 6.52 8.34
C GLU A 145 13.49 6.91 7.01
N ARG A 146 12.27 7.47 7.05
CA ARG A 146 11.53 7.94 5.87
C ARG A 146 11.73 9.43 5.58
N LEU A 147 12.27 10.20 6.54
CA LEU A 147 12.51 11.63 6.41
C LEU A 147 13.89 11.94 5.79
N ASP A 148 14.86 11.02 5.91
CA ASP A 148 16.21 11.17 5.32
C ASP A 148 16.23 11.17 3.78
N TYR A 149 15.09 10.97 3.13
CA TYR A 149 14.91 10.95 1.67
C TYR A 149 14.14 12.17 1.12
N LEU A 150 13.84 13.17 1.96
CA LEU A 150 13.24 14.45 1.58
C LEU A 150 14.27 15.58 1.66
#